data_AF-A0A969TNI7-F1
#
_entry.id   AF-A0A969TNI7-F1
#
_cell.length_a   1.000
_cell.length_b   1.000
_cell.length_c   1.000
_cell.angle_alpha   90.00
_cell.angle_beta   90.00
_cell.angle_gamma   90.00
#
_symmetry.space_group_name_H-M   'P 1'
#
loop_
_entity.id
_entity.type
_entity.pdbx_description
1 polymer ?
#
loop_
_entity_poly.entity_id
_entity_poly.type
_entity_poly.pdbx_seq_one_letter_code
_entity_poly.pdbx_strand_id
1 'polypeptide(L)'
;MSEIQAPLRPFDQIADNPVLLERSVTTPIIEGMNIALASFQALYIQYQKHHFVVEGAEFYSLHEFFSDSYEDVQGYVHKLGERLNGLGGFRQLASQ
;
A
#
# COMPACT_ATOMS: atom_id res chain seq x y z
N MET A 1 18.10 -0.30 -31.06
CA MET A 1 16.78 -0.70 -30.52
C MET A 1 16.91 -0.72 -29.02
N SER A 2 15.99 -0.09 -28.28
CA SER A 2 16.07 -0.01 -26.82
C SER A 2 15.90 -1.40 -26.21
N GLU A 3 16.90 -1.90 -25.47
CA GLU A 3 16.90 -3.20 -24.78
C GLU A 3 16.04 -3.23 -23.50
N ILE A 4 15.22 -2.21 -23.25
CA ILE A 4 14.44 -2.10 -22.02
C ILE A 4 13.06 -2.76 -22.23
N GLN A 5 13.02 -4.09 -22.21
CA GLN A 5 11.77 -4.86 -22.35
C GLN A 5 11.37 -5.63 -21.09
N ALA A 6 12.30 -5.85 -20.15
CA ALA A 6 12.06 -6.60 -18.91
C ALA A 6 12.12 -5.70 -17.65
N PRO A 7 11.35 -6.03 -16.59
CA PRO A 7 11.46 -5.31 -15.32
C PRO A 7 12.84 -5.52 -14.69
N LEU A 8 13.39 -4.46 -14.08
CA LEU A 8 14.71 -4.50 -13.42
C LEU A 8 14.74 -5.48 -12.23
N ARG A 9 13.60 -5.66 -11.57
CA ARG A 9 13.42 -6.63 -10.49
C ARG A 9 12.08 -7.35 -10.70
N PRO A 10 12.07 -8.69 -10.82
CA PRO A 10 10.85 -9.47 -10.74
C PRO A 10 10.10 -9.21 -9.44
N PHE A 11 8.81 -9.48 -9.47
CA PHE A 11 7.87 -9.14 -8.41
C PHE A 11 8.02 -9.98 -7.13
N ASP A 12 8.40 -11.23 -7.32
CA ASP A 12 8.64 -12.25 -6.30
C ASP A 12 10.05 -12.17 -5.71
N GLN A 13 10.88 -11.23 -6.19
CA GLN A 13 12.26 -11.10 -5.73
C GLN A 13 12.39 -10.02 -4.66
N ILE A 14 12.94 -10.43 -3.50
CA ILE A 14 13.35 -9.52 -2.44
C ILE A 14 14.85 -9.22 -2.58
N ALA A 15 15.17 -7.94 -2.76
CA ALA A 15 16.53 -7.43 -2.87
C ALA A 15 17.15 -7.15 -1.49
N ASP A 16 18.46 -6.95 -1.46
CA ASP A 16 19.13 -6.45 -0.26
C ASP A 16 18.69 -5.01 0.05
N ASN A 17 18.69 -4.67 1.33
CA ASN A 17 18.30 -3.35 1.82
C ASN A 17 19.51 -2.59 2.36
N PRO A 18 19.54 -1.25 2.25
CA PRO A 18 20.64 -0.43 2.74
C PRO A 18 20.62 -0.22 4.27
N VAL A 19 19.64 -0.81 4.98
CA VAL A 19 19.45 -0.63 6.43
C VAL A 19 19.94 -1.83 7.25
N LEU A 20 20.78 -2.67 6.65
CA LEU A 20 21.53 -3.75 7.31
C LEU A 20 20.66 -4.83 7.96
N LEU A 21 19.42 -5.01 7.49
CA LEU A 21 18.57 -6.11 7.93
C LEU A 21 18.77 -7.33 7.04
N GLU A 22 18.93 -8.50 7.64
CA GLU A 22 19.01 -9.76 6.90
C GLU A 22 17.70 -10.07 6.19
N ARG A 23 17.78 -10.81 5.07
CA ARG A 23 16.59 -11.25 4.32
C ARG A 23 15.67 -12.15 5.16
N SER A 24 16.23 -12.92 6.08
CA SER A 24 15.47 -13.72 7.06
C SER A 24 14.49 -12.87 7.89
N VAL A 25 14.82 -11.59 8.10
CA VAL A 25 14.00 -10.61 8.82
C VAL A 25 13.09 -9.84 7.85
N THR A 26 13.63 -9.34 6.73
CA THR A 26 12.84 -8.48 5.83
C THR A 26 11.78 -9.24 5.04
N THR A 27 12.01 -10.51 4.69
CA THR A 27 11.05 -11.31 3.91
C THR A 27 9.67 -11.39 4.56
N PRO A 28 9.51 -11.93 5.79
CA PRO A 28 8.18 -12.02 6.41
C PRO A 28 7.56 -10.63 6.69
N ILE A 29 8.39 -9.60 6.92
CA ILE A 29 7.93 -8.22 7.11
C ILE A 29 7.35 -7.67 5.80
N ILE A 30 8.05 -7.85 4.68
CA ILE A 30 7.61 -7.41 3.35
C ILE A 30 6.31 -8.10 2.95
N GLU A 31 6.17 -9.39 3.22
CA GLU A 31 4.93 -10.14 2.98
C GLU A 31 3.75 -9.55 3.76
N GLY A 32 3.91 -9.33 5.07
CA GLY A 32 2.89 -8.70 5.89
C GLY A 32 2.59 -7.25 5.48
N MET A 33 3.61 -6.48 5.12
CA MET A 33 3.45 -5.10 4.65
C MET A 33 2.73 -5.04 3.30
N ASN A 34 2.92 -6.01 2.40
CA ASN A 34 2.18 -6.11 1.14
C ASN A 34 0.68 -6.33 1.39
N ILE A 35 0.34 -7.22 2.32
CA ILE A 35 -1.05 -7.43 2.74
C ILE A 35 -1.63 -6.12 3.31
N ALA A 36 -0.93 -5.49 4.25
CA ALA A 36 -1.38 -4.23 4.85
C ALA A 36 -1.54 -3.12 3.81
N LEU A 37 -0.59 -2.97 2.88
CA LEU A 37 -0.66 -1.99 1.79
C LEU A 37 -1.88 -2.22 0.90
N ALA A 38 -2.17 -3.47 0.53
CA ALA A 38 -3.35 -3.81 -0.25
C ALA A 38 -4.64 -3.55 0.53
N SER A 39 -4.69 -3.93 1.81
CA SER A 39 -5.83 -3.67 2.70
C SER A 39 -6.10 -2.17 2.86
N PHE A 40 -5.07 -1.36 3.11
CA PHE A 40 -5.23 0.09 3.22
C PHE A 40 -5.60 0.74 1.89
N GLN A 41 -5.09 0.24 0.75
CA GLN A 41 -5.52 0.73 -0.55
C GLN A 41 -7.02 0.47 -0.79
N ALA A 42 -7.50 -0.73 -0.42
CA ALA A 42 -8.92 -1.05 -0.51
C ALA A 42 -9.75 -0.19 0.46
N LEU A 43 -9.28 0.00 1.70
CA LEU A 43 -9.94 0.84 2.69
C LEU A 43 -10.03 2.31 2.25
N TYR A 44 -8.96 2.85 1.64
CA TYR A 44 -8.95 4.19 1.06
C TYR A 44 -10.07 4.35 0.02
N ILE A 45 -10.15 3.42 -0.94
CA ILE A 45 -11.19 3.44 -1.98
C ILE A 45 -12.58 3.29 -1.34
N GLN A 46 -12.71 2.46 -0.31
CA GLN A 46 -13.98 2.25 0.38
C GLN A 46 -14.45 3.50 1.14
N TYR A 47 -13.56 4.18 1.88
CA TYR A 47 -13.90 5.44 2.54
C TYR A 47 -14.20 6.54 1.54
N GLN A 48 -13.45 6.62 0.44
CA GLN A 48 -13.76 7.55 -0.65
C GLN A 48 -15.13 7.27 -1.25
N LYS A 49 -15.50 6.00 -1.47
CA LYS A 49 -16.86 5.62 -1.87
C LYS A 49 -17.88 6.10 -0.84
N HIS A 50 -17.67 5.81 0.45
CA HIS A 50 -18.61 6.22 1.50
C HIS A 50 -18.77 7.74 1.55
N HIS A 51 -17.69 8.50 1.43
CA HIS A 51 -17.72 9.95 1.29
C HIS A 51 -18.62 10.40 0.13
N PHE A 52 -18.53 9.76 -1.04
CA PHE A 52 -19.35 10.12 -2.21
C PHE A 52 -20.83 9.76 -2.07
N VAL A 53 -21.15 8.64 -1.41
CA VAL A 53 -22.51 8.07 -1.46
C VAL A 53 -23.29 8.15 -0.15
N VAL A 54 -22.69 8.64 0.93
CA VAL A 54 -23.40 8.82 2.21
C VAL A 54 -24.53 9.83 2.05
N GLU A 55 -25.63 9.59 2.75
CA GLU A 55 -26.85 10.39 2.75
C GLU A 55 -27.56 10.28 4.12
N GLY A 56 -28.66 11.00 4.32
CA GLY A 56 -29.44 10.97 5.55
C GLY A 56 -29.24 12.19 6.45
N ALA A 57 -29.81 12.14 7.66
CA ALA A 57 -29.83 13.28 8.58
C ALA A 57 -28.43 13.69 9.06
N GLU A 58 -27.50 12.74 9.12
CA GLU A 58 -26.12 12.91 9.55
C GLU A 58 -25.13 13.09 8.37
N PHE A 59 -25.64 13.32 7.15
CA PHE A 59 -24.86 13.38 5.91
C PHE A 59 -23.58 14.21 6.06
N TYR A 60 -23.69 15.47 6.48
CA TYR A 60 -22.57 16.41 6.44
C TYR A 60 -21.41 15.95 7.33
N SER A 61 -21.70 15.58 8.58
CA SER A 61 -20.69 15.11 9.53
C SER A 61 -20.03 13.80 9.07
N LEU A 62 -20.81 12.87 8.49
CA LEU A 62 -20.26 11.62 7.98
C LEU A 62 -19.45 11.83 6.70
N HIS A 63 -19.88 12.75 5.83
CA HIS A 63 -19.17 13.12 4.60
C HIS A 63 -17.78 13.69 4.93
N GLU A 64 -17.68 14.65 5.85
CA GLU A 64 -16.39 15.18 6.32
C GLU A 64 -15.54 14.08 6.99
N PHE A 65 -16.14 13.29 7.90
CA PHE A 65 -15.43 12.18 8.56
C PHE A 65 -14.82 11.19 7.56
N PHE A 66 -15.57 10.79 6.53
CA PHE A 66 -15.05 9.89 5.51
C PHE A 66 -13.95 10.54 4.65
N SER A 67 -14.01 11.86 4.45
CA SER A 67 -12.94 12.62 3.77
C SER A 67 -11.63 12.54 4.56
N ASP A 68 -11.67 13.00 5.80
CA ASP A 68 -10.51 13.01 6.70
C ASP A 68 -9.93 11.59 6.84
N SER A 69 -10.82 10.59 6.97
CA SER A 69 -10.42 9.19 7.11
C SER A 69 -9.68 8.66 5.87
N TYR A 70 -10.16 8.94 4.65
CA TYR A 70 -9.45 8.44 3.47
C TYR A 70 -8.13 9.17 3.25
N GLU A 71 -8.01 10.45 3.62
CA GLU A 71 -6.76 11.22 3.53
C GLU A 71 -5.70 10.63 4.48
N ASP A 72 -6.08 10.32 5.72
CA ASP A 72 -5.21 9.62 6.66
C ASP A 72 -4.78 8.25 6.15
N VAL A 73 -5.72 7.46 5.61
CA VAL A 73 -5.42 6.15 5.05
C VAL A 73 -4.48 6.24 3.84
N GLN A 74 -4.65 7.26 2.98
CA GLN A 74 -3.72 7.54 1.89
C GLN A 74 -2.30 7.82 2.42
N GLY A 75 -2.19 8.55 3.54
CA GLY A 75 -0.92 8.75 4.25
C GLY A 75 -0.28 7.44 4.71
N TYR A 76 -1.06 6.47 5.19
CA TYR A 76 -0.54 5.14 5.54
C TYR A 76 -0.12 4.32 4.32
N VAL A 77 -0.89 4.36 3.22
CA VAL A 77 -0.52 3.73 1.95
C VAL A 77 0.84 4.23 1.46
N HIS A 78 1.06 5.55 1.50
CA HIS A 78 2.35 6.16 1.13
C HIS A 78 3.48 5.60 1.99
N LYS A 79 3.38 5.73 3.31
CA LYS A 79 4.44 5.30 4.25
C LYS A 79 4.78 3.82 4.10
N LEU A 80 3.76 2.97 3.94
CA LEU A 80 3.95 1.53 3.73
C LEU A 80 4.62 1.25 2.39
N GLY A 81 4.15 1.86 1.29
CA GLY A 81 4.72 1.65 -0.04
C GLY A 81 6.19 2.04 -0.13
N GLU A 82 6.55 3.21 0.40
CA GLU A 82 7.94 3.65 0.42
C GLU A 82 8.84 2.75 1.27
N ARG A 83 8.39 2.39 2.47
CA ARG A 83 9.20 1.54 3.34
C ARG A 83 9.33 0.12 2.82
N LEU A 84 8.29 -0.42 2.19
CA LEU A 84 8.33 -1.72 1.54
C LEU A 84 9.43 -1.76 0.47
N ASN A 85 9.47 -0.76 -0.42
CA ASN A 85 10.54 -0.62 -1.40
C ASN A 85 11.92 -0.43 -0.74
N GLY A 86 12.00 0.38 0.32
CA GLY A 86 13.24 0.60 1.06
C GLY A 86 13.80 -0.65 1.75
N LEU A 87 12.95 -1.62 2.10
CA LEU A 87 13.34 -2.92 2.65
C LEU A 87 13.72 -3.94 1.55
N GLY A 88 13.70 -3.54 0.28
CA GLY A 88 14.07 -4.38 -0.86
C GLY A 88 12.91 -5.17 -1.47
N GLY A 89 11.69 -4.99 -0.96
CA GLY A 89 10.48 -5.62 -1.50
C GLY A 89 9.89 -4.87 -2.69
N PHE A 90 9.03 -5.55 -3.45
CA PHE A 90 8.15 -4.92 -4.43
C PHE A 90 6.69 -5.26 -4.12
N ARG A 91 5.76 -4.43 -4.58
CA ARG A 91 4.33 -4.55 -4.25
C ARG A 91 3.77 -5.86 -4.78
N GLN A 92 3.48 -6.84 -3.94
CA GLN A 92 2.82 -8.08 -4.35
C GLN A 92 1.30 -7.88 -4.42
N LEU A 93 0.71 -7.95 -5.62
CA LEU A 93 -0.68 -8.31 -5.85
C LEU A 93 -0.67 -9.84 -5.83
N ALA A 94 -1.30 -10.42 -4.81
CA ALA A 94 -1.28 -11.85 -4.48
C ALA A 94 -1.07 -12.75 -5.71
N SER A 95 0.11 -13.36 -5.81
CA SER A 95 0.30 -14.55 -6.63
C SER A 95 -0.38 -15.70 -5.91
N GLN A 96 -1.51 -16.16 -6.46
CA GLN A 96 -1.94 -17.54 -6.23
C GLN A 96 -0.98 -18.49 -6.95
#